data_AF-A0A235F3I9-F1
#
_entry.id   AF-A0A235F3I9-F1
#
_cell.length_a   1.000
_cell.length_b   1.000
_cell.length_c   1.000
_cell.angle_alpha   90.00
_cell.angle_beta   90.00
_cell.angle_gamma   90.00
#
_symmetry.space_group_name_H-M   'P 1'
#
loop_
_entity.id
_entity.type
_entity.pdbx_description
1 polymer ?
#
loop_
_entity_poly.entity_id
_entity_poly.type
_entity_poly.pdbx_seq_one_letter_code
_entity_poly.pdbx_strand_id
1 'polypeptide(L)'
;MNARNALPLAIAALGFGLFAAIWAMRSPASTEPPPEVFDRVVVSAPVQLLLAGGDRFLAANIESIRAVATTSDNPEAAEANASFAIRARRVVAQLNPCHEDNYYQGNALLTWGGAVAEGNDLLKRATECRTWDEIPPFFYGFNLYFFLHDVEGARASLEIAAERATDNAAGFRKFAIMLAAGELKDDSAALDFLQQERAQTSDSKLQGMLDKRIARLQGLITLRAAQQRYEARFGQPLTNPQALIDSGELEAFPNDPLRIGYEFADGRFRLKELKIAGLERP
;
A
#
# COMPACT_ATOMS: atom_id res chain seq x y z
N MET A 1 1.57 53.41 -33.40
CA MET A 1 1.97 52.63 -32.20
C MET A 1 2.82 53.53 -31.32
N ASN A 2 2.41 53.75 -30.07
CA ASN A 2 3.12 54.62 -29.13
C ASN A 2 4.55 54.13 -28.90
N ALA A 3 5.54 55.03 -28.95
CA ALA A 3 6.96 54.75 -28.72
C ALA A 3 7.24 54.04 -27.37
N ARG A 4 6.29 54.10 -26.43
CA ARG A 4 6.32 53.39 -25.13
C ARG A 4 6.32 51.86 -25.23
N ASN A 5 5.80 51.26 -26.31
CA ASN A 5 5.74 49.81 -26.46
C ASN A 5 6.83 49.24 -27.38
N ALA A 6 7.66 50.09 -27.98
CA ALA A 6 8.70 49.65 -28.92
C ALA A 6 9.86 48.95 -28.19
N LEU A 7 10.24 49.43 -27.01
CA LEU A 7 11.33 48.88 -26.21
C LEU A 7 11.06 47.44 -25.71
N PRO A 8 9.91 47.13 -25.05
CA PRO A 8 9.63 45.76 -24.62
C PRO A 8 9.47 44.80 -25.81
N LEU A 9 8.93 45.27 -26.94
CA LEU A 9 8.80 44.45 -28.15
C LEU A 9 10.16 44.11 -28.76
N ALA A 10 11.08 45.09 -28.78
CA ALA A 10 12.46 44.87 -29.24
C ALA A 10 13.22 43.90 -28.32
N ILE A 11 13.05 44.00 -27.00
CA ILE A 11 13.65 43.08 -26.03
C ILE A 11 13.10 41.66 -26.22
N ALA A 12 11.77 41.51 -26.40
CA ALA A 12 11.16 40.22 -26.65
C ALA A 12 11.64 39.60 -27.98
N ALA A 13 11.74 40.40 -29.05
CA ALA A 13 12.23 39.94 -30.34
C ALA A 13 13.72 39.53 -30.28
N LEU A 14 14.55 40.28 -29.56
CA LEU A 14 15.95 39.93 -29.32
C LEU A 14 16.08 38.67 -28.48
N GLY A 15 15.29 38.53 -27.41
CA GLY A 15 15.28 37.33 -26.57
C GLY A 15 14.84 36.09 -27.35
N PHE A 16 13.80 36.22 -28.19
CA PHE A 16 13.35 35.14 -29.07
C PHE A 16 14.39 34.81 -30.14
N GLY A 17 15.02 35.82 -30.76
CA GLY A 17 16.08 35.64 -31.74
C GLY A 17 17.30 34.91 -31.15
N LEU A 18 17.69 35.28 -29.92
CA LEU A 18 18.75 34.59 -29.17
C LEU A 18 18.36 33.15 -28.86
N PHE A 19 17.14 32.91 -28.38
CA PHE A 19 16.64 31.56 -28.13
C PHE A 19 16.64 30.70 -29.41
N ALA A 20 16.14 31.24 -30.52
CA ALA A 20 16.10 30.56 -31.81
C ALA A 20 17.51 30.28 -32.35
N ALA A 21 18.45 31.21 -32.19
CA ALA A 21 19.84 31.02 -32.56
C ALA A 21 20.50 29.91 -31.73
N ILE A 22 20.31 29.92 -30.40
CA ILE A 22 20.81 28.86 -29.50
C ILE A 22 20.20 27.51 -29.88
N TRP A 23 18.91 27.47 -30.19
CA TRP A 23 18.22 26.25 -30.59
C TRP A 23 18.73 25.72 -31.93
N ALA A 24 18.93 26.60 -32.92
CA ALA A 24 19.48 26.23 -34.23
C ALA A 24 20.95 25.81 -34.18
N MET A 25 21.72 26.34 -33.22
CA MET A 25 23.12 25.94 -32.96
C MET A 25 23.24 24.65 -32.14
N ARG A 26 22.14 24.14 -31.57
CA ARG A 26 22.15 22.89 -30.83
C ARG A 26 22.43 21.75 -31.81
N SER A 27 23.47 20.98 -31.57
CA SER A 27 23.70 19.75 -32.30
C SER A 27 22.42 18.90 -32.27
N PRO A 28 22.02 18.27 -33.39
CA PRO A 28 20.90 17.34 -33.38
C PRO A 28 21.12 16.35 -32.24
N ALA A 29 20.09 16.17 -31.40
CA ALA A 29 20.17 15.22 -30.30
C ALA A 29 20.58 13.87 -30.90
N SER A 30 21.61 13.24 -30.33
CA SER A 30 22.02 11.90 -30.76
C SER A 30 20.81 10.98 -30.71
N THR A 31 20.51 10.32 -31.82
CA THR A 31 19.48 9.27 -31.87
C THR A 31 19.95 7.99 -31.22
N GLU A 32 21.27 7.86 -31.00
CA GLU A 32 21.85 6.79 -30.23
C GLU A 32 21.46 6.94 -28.76
N PRO A 33 20.96 5.86 -28.12
CA PRO A 33 20.72 5.87 -26.70
C PRO A 33 22.04 6.18 -25.98
N PRO A 34 22.02 7.01 -24.91
CA PRO A 34 23.21 7.27 -24.14
C PRO A 34 23.80 5.94 -23.62
N PRO A 35 25.14 5.84 -23.51
CA PRO A 35 25.77 4.64 -23.00
C PRO A 35 25.24 4.33 -21.60
N GLU A 36 25.04 3.04 -21.32
CA GLU A 36 24.63 2.60 -19.99
C GLU A 36 25.68 2.99 -18.97
N VAL A 37 25.24 3.62 -17.89
CA VAL A 37 26.11 4.07 -16.80
C VAL A 37 25.91 3.14 -15.63
N PHE A 38 26.98 2.44 -15.28
CA PHE A 38 27.06 1.56 -14.12
C PHE A 38 27.57 2.36 -12.91
N ASP A 39 27.09 2.01 -11.71
CA ASP A 39 27.54 2.54 -10.42
C ASP A 39 27.51 4.08 -10.31
N ARG A 40 26.31 4.65 -10.41
CA ARG A 40 26.11 6.11 -10.34
C ARG A 40 26.40 6.66 -8.94
N VAL A 41 27.04 7.84 -8.91
CA VAL A 41 27.32 8.60 -7.68
C VAL A 41 26.08 9.34 -7.19
N VAL A 42 25.75 9.23 -5.91
CA VAL A 42 24.70 10.04 -5.27
C VAL A 42 25.34 11.27 -4.62
N VAL A 43 24.82 12.44 -4.93
CA VAL A 43 25.27 13.70 -4.31
C VAL A 43 24.58 13.82 -2.95
N SER A 44 25.31 14.18 -1.89
CA SER A 44 24.74 14.26 -0.54
C SER A 44 23.75 15.43 -0.41
N ALA A 45 22.77 15.30 0.50
CA ALA A 45 21.75 16.33 0.73
C ALA A 45 22.33 17.74 0.97
N PRO A 46 23.37 17.96 1.80
CA PRO A 46 23.93 19.30 2.01
C PRO A 46 24.52 19.92 0.74
N VAL A 47 25.15 19.09 -0.11
CA VAL A 47 25.71 19.56 -1.39
C VAL A 47 24.60 19.90 -2.37
N GLN A 48 23.56 19.06 -2.48
CA GLN A 48 22.42 19.38 -3.32
C GLN A 48 21.67 20.63 -2.87
N LEU A 49 21.55 20.83 -1.55
CA LEU A 49 20.96 22.04 -0.98
C LEU A 49 21.74 23.29 -1.40
N LEU A 50 23.08 23.23 -1.35
CA LEU A 50 23.93 24.32 -1.81
C LEU A 50 23.79 24.56 -3.33
N LEU A 51 23.77 23.49 -4.14
CA LEU A 51 23.60 23.58 -5.59
C LEU A 51 22.22 24.13 -5.99
N ALA A 52 21.20 23.88 -5.18
CA ALA A 52 19.84 24.40 -5.35
C ALA A 52 19.65 25.79 -4.72
N GLY A 53 20.73 26.51 -4.37
CA GLY A 53 20.65 27.86 -3.81
C GLY A 53 19.99 27.91 -2.42
N GLY A 54 20.02 26.81 -1.66
CA GLY A 54 19.38 26.69 -0.36
C GLY A 54 17.93 26.20 -0.39
N ASP A 55 17.35 25.95 -1.57
CA ASP A 55 16.00 25.40 -1.68
C ASP A 55 16.01 23.87 -1.60
N ARG A 56 15.64 23.36 -0.41
CA ARG A 56 15.57 21.91 -0.15
C ARG A 56 14.50 21.20 -0.97
N PHE A 57 13.42 21.88 -1.35
CA PHE A 57 12.32 21.27 -2.10
C PHE A 57 12.70 21.15 -3.57
N LEU A 58 13.32 22.19 -4.13
CA LEU A 58 13.92 22.12 -5.46
C LEU A 58 14.99 21.03 -5.54
N ALA A 59 15.89 20.96 -4.54
CA ALA A 59 16.90 19.90 -4.47
C ALA A 59 16.26 18.50 -4.46
N ALA A 60 15.22 18.30 -3.63
CA ALA A 60 14.50 17.03 -3.56
C ALA A 60 13.82 16.66 -4.89
N ASN A 61 13.19 17.62 -5.56
CA ASN A 61 12.53 17.39 -6.85
C ASN A 61 13.56 16.99 -7.92
N ILE A 62 14.72 17.66 -7.98
CA ILE A 62 15.79 17.36 -8.93
C ILE A 62 16.31 15.93 -8.72
N GLU A 63 16.61 15.54 -7.48
CA GLU A 63 17.11 14.18 -7.22
C GLU A 63 16.03 13.11 -7.39
N SER A 64 14.76 13.42 -7.12
CA SER A 64 13.64 12.52 -7.41
C SER A 64 13.52 12.26 -8.92
N ILE A 65 13.58 13.31 -9.74
CA ILE A 65 13.59 13.19 -11.20
C ILE A 65 14.79 12.35 -11.65
N ARG A 66 15.97 12.61 -11.08
CA ARG A 66 17.18 11.88 -11.41
C ARG A 66 17.07 10.40 -11.04
N ALA A 67 16.52 10.06 -9.88
CA ALA A 67 16.33 8.68 -9.44
C ALA A 67 15.42 7.88 -10.39
N VAL A 68 14.39 8.52 -10.95
CA VAL A 68 13.46 7.88 -11.90
C VAL A 68 14.06 7.79 -13.30
N ALA A 69 14.69 8.87 -13.76
CA ALA A 69 15.27 8.96 -15.11
C ALA A 69 16.43 8.00 -15.35
N THR A 70 16.97 7.37 -14.30
CA THR A 70 18.06 6.39 -14.38
C THR A 70 17.59 4.95 -14.29
N THR A 71 16.28 4.70 -14.24
CA THR A 71 15.74 3.34 -14.35
C THR A 71 16.04 2.79 -15.74
N SER A 72 16.61 1.59 -15.83
CA SER A 72 16.91 0.91 -17.09
C SER A 72 16.09 -0.37 -17.22
N ASP A 73 15.63 -0.67 -18.43
CA ASP A 73 14.99 -1.95 -18.78
C ASP A 73 16.02 -3.07 -18.97
N ASN A 74 17.32 -2.72 -19.07
CA ASN A 74 18.40 -3.70 -19.10
C ASN A 74 18.64 -4.26 -17.69
N PRO A 75 18.52 -5.58 -17.46
CA PRO A 75 18.69 -6.18 -16.13
C PRO A 75 20.05 -5.92 -15.48
N GLU A 76 21.13 -5.94 -16.25
CA GLU A 76 22.50 -5.74 -15.73
C GLU A 76 22.70 -4.29 -15.28
N ALA A 77 22.20 -3.34 -16.06
CA ALA A 77 22.24 -1.92 -15.71
C ALA A 77 21.30 -1.60 -14.54
N ALA A 78 20.13 -2.25 -14.47
CA ALA A 78 19.19 -2.11 -13.37
C ALA A 78 19.79 -2.62 -12.05
N GLU A 79 20.44 -3.79 -12.08
CA GLU A 79 21.13 -4.36 -10.93
C GLU A 79 22.28 -3.45 -10.46
N ALA A 80 23.13 -3.00 -11.38
CA ALA A 80 24.24 -2.11 -11.05
C ALA A 80 23.78 -0.75 -10.48
N ASN A 81 22.61 -0.26 -10.90
CA ASN A 81 22.04 1.00 -10.43
C ASN A 81 21.07 0.86 -9.25
N ALA A 82 20.77 -0.35 -8.78
CA ALA A 82 19.87 -0.56 -7.65
C ALA A 82 20.36 0.17 -6.39
N SER A 83 21.68 0.11 -6.14
CA SER A 83 22.31 0.80 -5.02
C SER A 83 22.21 2.33 -5.12
N PHE A 84 22.26 2.88 -6.36
CA PHE A 84 22.03 4.29 -6.62
C PHE A 84 20.59 4.68 -6.30
N ALA A 85 19.60 3.93 -6.80
CA ALA A 85 18.18 4.24 -6.58
C ALA A 85 17.82 4.31 -5.09
N ILE A 86 18.32 3.35 -4.28
CA ILE A 86 18.14 3.34 -2.83
C ILE A 86 18.72 4.60 -2.18
N ARG A 87 20.00 4.90 -2.47
CA ARG A 87 20.72 6.03 -1.87
C ARG A 87 20.13 7.38 -2.30
N ALA A 88 19.77 7.53 -3.57
CA ALA A 88 19.16 8.74 -4.13
C ALA A 88 17.82 9.05 -3.46
N ARG A 89 16.94 8.05 -3.34
CA ARG A 89 15.63 8.21 -2.67
C ARG A 89 15.76 8.54 -1.19
N ARG A 90 16.79 8.00 -0.51
CA ARG A 90 17.11 8.41 0.87
C ARG A 90 17.51 9.88 0.93
N VAL A 91 18.31 10.39 -0.01
CA VAL A 91 18.65 11.82 -0.08
C VAL A 91 17.41 12.68 -0.33
N VAL A 92 16.51 12.26 -1.22
CA VAL A 92 15.23 12.95 -1.43
C VAL A 92 14.44 13.04 -0.12
N ALA A 93 14.35 11.96 0.66
CA ALA A 93 13.66 11.96 1.96
C ALA A 93 14.37 12.78 3.04
N GLN A 94 15.70 12.95 2.97
CA GLN A 94 16.44 13.86 3.85
C GLN A 94 16.15 15.33 3.53
N LEU A 95 16.04 15.66 2.24
CA LEU A 95 15.76 17.02 1.77
C LEU A 95 14.28 17.40 2.00
N ASN A 96 13.36 16.50 1.66
CA ASN A 96 11.93 16.66 1.81
C ASN A 96 11.27 15.31 2.19
N PRO A 97 11.08 15.02 3.49
CA PRO A 97 10.39 13.80 3.91
C PRO A 97 8.91 13.76 3.49
N CYS A 98 8.31 14.92 3.18
CA CYS A 98 6.94 15.02 2.67
C CYS A 98 6.82 14.80 1.16
N HIS A 99 7.92 14.51 0.44
CA HIS A 99 7.91 14.41 -1.02
C HIS A 99 7.07 13.23 -1.49
N GLU A 100 5.97 13.53 -2.19
CA GLU A 100 4.93 12.55 -2.52
C GLU A 100 5.43 11.43 -3.42
N ASP A 101 5.98 11.79 -4.57
CA ASP A 101 6.50 10.82 -5.52
C ASP A 101 7.58 9.92 -4.92
N ASN A 102 8.33 10.42 -3.94
CA ASN A 102 9.44 9.67 -3.37
C ASN A 102 8.96 8.50 -2.52
N TYR A 103 7.94 8.69 -1.67
CA TYR A 103 7.42 7.57 -0.87
C TYR A 103 6.54 6.65 -1.72
N TYR A 104 5.77 7.17 -2.68
CA TYR A 104 4.93 6.34 -3.55
C TYR A 104 5.78 5.42 -4.41
N GLN A 105 6.72 5.98 -5.14
CA GLN A 105 7.60 5.19 -6.00
C GLN A 105 8.63 4.42 -5.17
N GLY A 106 9.05 4.96 -4.02
CA GLY A 106 9.91 4.25 -3.06
C GLY A 106 9.24 2.97 -2.57
N ASN A 107 7.95 3.01 -2.24
CA ASN A 107 7.20 1.80 -1.89
C ASN A 107 7.17 0.80 -3.05
N ALA A 108 6.77 1.25 -4.24
CA ALA A 108 6.62 0.38 -5.40
C ALA A 108 7.95 -0.24 -5.89
N LEU A 109 9.02 0.55 -5.91
CA LEU A 109 10.30 0.16 -6.50
C LEU A 109 11.30 -0.37 -5.48
N LEU A 110 11.25 0.09 -4.23
CA LEU A 110 12.14 -0.40 -3.18
C LEU A 110 11.46 -1.49 -2.36
N THR A 111 10.37 -1.20 -1.65
CA THR A 111 9.75 -2.21 -0.77
C THR A 111 9.31 -3.44 -1.57
N TRP A 112 8.50 -3.21 -2.60
CA TRP A 112 8.00 -4.29 -3.46
C TRP A 112 9.03 -4.77 -4.49
N GLY A 113 10.14 -4.04 -4.65
CA GLY A 113 11.32 -4.47 -5.41
C GLY A 113 12.34 -5.26 -4.60
N GLY A 114 12.08 -5.54 -3.32
CA GLY A 114 12.92 -6.39 -2.45
C GLY A 114 13.77 -5.65 -1.41
N ALA A 115 13.90 -4.32 -1.50
CA ALA A 115 14.56 -3.46 -0.52
C ALA A 115 13.55 -2.96 0.55
N VAL A 116 12.99 -3.93 1.30
CA VAL A 116 11.87 -3.72 2.24
C VAL A 116 12.21 -2.68 3.31
N ALA A 117 13.39 -2.78 3.94
CA ALA A 117 13.77 -1.89 5.03
C ALA A 117 13.91 -0.44 4.56
N GLU A 118 14.51 -0.23 3.40
CA GLU A 118 14.76 1.09 2.83
C GLU A 118 13.47 1.76 2.35
N GLY A 119 12.60 1.02 1.64
CA GLY A 119 11.30 1.55 1.25
C GLY A 119 10.41 1.87 2.45
N ASN A 120 10.45 1.04 3.50
CA ASN A 120 9.73 1.30 4.75
C ASN A 120 10.27 2.51 5.53
N ASP A 121 11.58 2.80 5.50
CA ASP A 121 12.13 4.05 6.07
C ASP A 121 11.57 5.29 5.36
N LEU A 122 11.41 5.24 4.03
CA LEU A 122 10.81 6.34 3.27
C LEU A 122 9.34 6.55 3.68
N LEU A 123 8.56 5.48 3.75
CA LEU A 123 7.15 5.53 4.16
C LEU A 123 6.97 6.02 5.60
N LYS A 124 7.85 5.60 6.52
CA LYS A 124 7.83 6.07 7.90
C LYS A 124 8.09 7.58 7.98
N ARG A 125 9.12 8.08 7.30
CA ARG A 125 9.42 9.53 7.22
C ARG A 125 8.26 10.32 6.61
N ALA A 126 7.67 9.79 5.54
CA ALA A 126 6.50 10.40 4.92
C ALA A 126 5.28 10.39 5.84
N THR A 127 5.08 9.33 6.63
CA THR A 127 4.03 9.25 7.64
C THR A 127 4.21 10.31 8.72
N GLU A 128 5.43 10.54 9.18
CA GLU A 128 5.76 11.57 10.18
C GLU A 128 5.59 13.00 9.62
N CYS A 129 5.89 13.21 8.33
CA CYS A 129 5.85 14.53 7.72
C CYS A 129 4.45 14.92 7.20
N ARG A 130 3.77 14.01 6.50
CA ARG A 130 2.47 14.24 5.84
C ARG A 130 1.32 13.90 6.78
N THR A 131 1.13 14.74 7.80
CA THR A 131 0.10 14.52 8.83
C THR A 131 -1.34 14.62 8.31
N TRP A 132 -1.53 15.07 7.08
CA TRP A 132 -2.83 15.19 6.39
C TRP A 132 -3.13 14.02 5.45
N ASP A 133 -2.19 13.11 5.23
CA ASP A 133 -2.25 12.10 4.18
C ASP A 133 -2.35 10.70 4.80
N GLU A 134 -3.41 9.97 4.46
CA GLU A 134 -3.65 8.59 4.91
C GLU A 134 -2.79 7.55 4.18
N ILE A 135 -2.19 7.89 3.03
CA ILE A 135 -1.58 6.90 2.15
C ILE A 135 -0.21 6.40 2.66
N PRO A 136 0.73 7.26 3.11
CA PRO A 136 1.97 6.77 3.71
C PRO A 136 1.74 5.80 4.90
N PRO A 137 0.90 6.12 5.91
CA PRO A 137 0.66 5.19 7.01
C PRO A 137 -0.09 3.92 6.57
N PHE A 138 -0.98 4.01 5.57
CA PHE A 138 -1.62 2.83 5.02
C PHE A 138 -0.61 1.86 4.40
N PHE A 139 0.25 2.33 3.49
CA PHE A 139 1.27 1.47 2.88
C PHE A 139 2.29 0.98 3.90
N TYR A 140 2.70 1.83 4.84
CA TYR A 140 3.60 1.41 5.91
C TYR A 140 2.98 0.28 6.73
N GLY A 141 1.72 0.44 7.18
CA GLY A 141 1.01 -0.58 7.93
C GLY A 141 0.81 -1.88 7.16
N PHE A 142 0.45 -1.78 5.87
CA PHE A 142 0.37 -2.96 5.00
C PHE A 142 1.71 -3.69 4.93
N ASN A 143 2.81 -2.96 4.72
CA ASN A 143 4.14 -3.55 4.57
C ASN A 143 4.65 -4.18 5.88
N LEU A 144 4.35 -3.58 7.03
CA LEU A 144 4.67 -4.15 8.35
C LEU A 144 4.01 -5.52 8.52
N TYR A 145 2.73 -5.63 8.18
CA TYR A 145 2.03 -6.92 8.23
C TYR A 145 2.55 -7.92 7.20
N PHE A 146 2.66 -7.49 5.94
CA PHE A 146 2.92 -8.40 4.82
C PHE A 146 4.36 -8.92 4.80
N PHE A 147 5.34 -8.04 4.99
CA PHE A 147 6.77 -8.41 4.89
C PHE A 147 7.39 -8.74 6.24
N LEU A 148 6.96 -8.10 7.33
CA LEU A 148 7.59 -8.23 8.64
C LEU A 148 6.74 -9.03 9.64
N HIS A 149 5.52 -9.41 9.27
CA HIS A 149 4.54 -10.07 10.16
C HIS A 149 4.29 -9.29 11.47
N ASP A 150 4.48 -7.97 11.43
CA ASP A 150 4.26 -7.09 12.58
C ASP A 150 2.81 -6.59 12.59
N VAL A 151 1.94 -7.37 13.23
CA VAL A 151 0.51 -7.08 13.33
C VAL A 151 0.25 -5.82 14.16
N GLU A 152 0.97 -5.63 15.27
CA GLU A 152 0.76 -4.48 16.16
C GLU A 152 1.21 -3.17 15.51
N GLY A 153 2.39 -3.16 14.87
CA GLY A 153 2.85 -2.02 14.09
C GLY A 153 1.94 -1.70 12.90
N ALA A 154 1.42 -2.73 12.23
CA ALA A 154 0.45 -2.57 11.15
C ALA A 154 -0.85 -1.91 11.63
N ARG A 155 -1.40 -2.38 12.77
CA ARG A 155 -2.61 -1.82 13.38
C ARG A 155 -2.42 -0.36 13.77
N ALA A 156 -1.31 -0.03 14.44
CA ALA A 156 -1.00 1.34 14.82
C ALA A 156 -0.91 2.26 13.59
N SER A 157 -0.26 1.80 12.52
CA SER A 157 -0.14 2.57 11.28
C SER A 157 -1.49 2.73 10.57
N LEU A 158 -2.33 1.70 10.55
CA LEU A 158 -3.68 1.78 9.99
C LEU A 158 -4.61 2.70 10.78
N GLU A 159 -4.44 2.81 12.10
CA GLU A 159 -5.17 3.81 12.89
C GLU A 159 -4.74 5.23 12.51
N ILE A 160 -3.43 5.48 12.33
CA ILE A 160 -2.95 6.77 11.82
C ILE A 160 -3.56 7.07 10.44
N ALA A 161 -3.65 6.07 9.56
CA ALA A 161 -4.33 6.24 8.27
C ALA A 161 -5.82 6.57 8.45
N ALA A 162 -6.50 5.92 9.41
CA ALA A 162 -7.91 6.18 9.71
C ALA A 162 -8.16 7.59 10.26
N GLU A 163 -7.28 8.10 11.13
CA GLU A 163 -7.36 9.45 11.68
C GLU A 163 -7.19 10.53 10.60
N ARG A 164 -6.40 10.25 9.56
CA ARG A 164 -6.14 11.19 8.45
C ARG A 164 -7.13 11.08 7.31
N ALA A 165 -7.83 9.95 7.20
CA ALA A 165 -8.74 9.68 6.10
C ALA A 165 -9.95 10.61 6.12
N THR A 166 -10.28 11.18 4.97
CA THR A 166 -11.53 11.96 4.82
C THR A 166 -12.75 11.06 4.69
N ASP A 167 -12.66 9.98 3.90
CA ASP A 167 -13.83 9.15 3.52
C ASP A 167 -13.78 7.69 4.00
N ASN A 168 -12.57 7.18 4.29
CA ASN A 168 -12.34 5.73 4.48
C ASN A 168 -11.79 5.34 5.86
N ALA A 169 -11.97 6.17 6.89
CA ALA A 169 -11.55 5.86 8.25
C ALA A 169 -12.05 4.48 8.74
N ALA A 170 -13.34 4.20 8.53
CA ALA A 170 -13.95 2.92 8.87
C ALA A 170 -13.32 1.72 8.13
N GLY A 171 -12.83 1.93 6.89
CA GLY A 171 -12.17 0.89 6.11
C GLY A 171 -10.81 0.52 6.69
N PHE A 172 -10.00 1.52 7.05
CA PHE A 172 -8.70 1.30 7.67
C PHE A 172 -8.82 0.66 9.06
N ARG A 173 -9.74 1.13 9.91
CA ARG A 173 -10.01 0.51 11.21
C ARG A 173 -10.49 -0.92 11.08
N LYS A 174 -11.42 -1.19 10.15
CA LYS A 174 -11.85 -2.55 9.85
C LYS A 174 -10.64 -3.42 9.49
N PHE A 175 -9.73 -2.93 8.65
CA PHE A 175 -8.56 -3.69 8.26
C PHE A 175 -7.67 -4.01 9.48
N ALA A 176 -7.38 -3.01 10.33
CA ALA A 176 -6.62 -3.21 11.57
C ALA A 176 -7.26 -4.28 12.48
N ILE A 177 -8.59 -4.24 12.65
CA ILE A 177 -9.34 -5.23 13.42
C ILE A 177 -9.25 -6.62 12.78
N MET A 178 -9.34 -6.73 11.44
CA MET A 178 -9.21 -8.02 10.76
C MET A 178 -7.82 -8.64 10.90
N LEU A 179 -6.76 -7.82 10.94
CA LEU A 179 -5.41 -8.32 11.19
C LEU A 179 -5.31 -8.97 12.58
N ALA A 180 -5.77 -8.26 13.63
CA ALA A 180 -5.79 -8.81 14.99
C ALA A 180 -6.67 -10.06 15.11
N ALA A 181 -7.87 -10.04 14.52
CA ALA A 181 -8.77 -11.18 14.55
C ALA A 181 -8.17 -12.42 13.85
N GLY A 182 -7.33 -12.21 12.82
CA GLY A 182 -6.67 -13.29 12.07
C GLY A 182 -5.58 -14.02 12.85
N GLU A 183 -5.02 -13.42 13.89
CA GLU A 183 -4.02 -14.06 14.76
C GLU A 183 -4.66 -15.02 15.78
N LEU A 184 -5.97 -14.93 15.97
CA LEU A 184 -6.71 -15.77 16.89
C LEU A 184 -6.97 -17.14 16.25
N LYS A 185 -6.49 -18.20 16.92
CA LYS A 185 -6.62 -19.59 16.43
C LYS A 185 -8.03 -20.17 16.56
N ASP A 186 -8.84 -19.62 17.46
CA ASP A 186 -10.18 -20.11 17.77
C ASP A 186 -11.23 -19.15 17.20
N ASP A 187 -12.18 -19.67 16.42
CA ASP A 187 -13.28 -18.90 15.84
C ASP A 187 -14.12 -18.19 16.91
N SER A 188 -14.28 -18.79 18.09
CA SER A 188 -15.05 -18.23 19.22
C SER A 188 -14.30 -17.06 19.84
N ALA A 189 -12.98 -17.19 20.03
CA ALA A 189 -12.15 -16.08 20.49
C ALA A 189 -12.15 -14.92 19.48
N ALA A 190 -12.08 -15.24 18.18
CA ALA A 190 -12.22 -14.25 17.12
C ALA A 190 -13.61 -13.59 17.13
N LEU A 191 -14.67 -14.36 17.37
CA LEU A 191 -16.03 -13.83 17.46
C LEU A 191 -16.17 -12.86 18.65
N ASP A 192 -15.69 -13.24 19.82
CA ASP A 192 -15.74 -12.42 21.04
C ASP A 192 -14.96 -11.11 20.84
N PHE A 193 -13.76 -11.19 20.25
CA PHE A 193 -12.96 -10.03 19.90
C PHE A 193 -13.72 -9.08 18.95
N LEU A 194 -14.33 -9.60 17.89
CA LEU A 194 -15.08 -8.77 16.94
C LEU A 194 -16.33 -8.13 17.58
N GLN A 195 -17.01 -8.85 18.47
CA GLN A 195 -18.15 -8.30 19.23
C GLN A 195 -17.71 -7.17 20.16
N GLN A 196 -16.54 -7.32 20.81
CA GLN A 196 -15.96 -6.27 21.64
C GLN A 196 -15.60 -5.03 20.83
N GLU A 197 -14.88 -5.18 19.71
CA GLU A 197 -14.52 -4.06 18.82
C GLU A 197 -15.75 -3.33 18.28
N ARG A 198 -16.80 -4.09 17.91
CA ARG A 198 -18.08 -3.53 17.50
C ARG A 198 -18.75 -2.72 18.62
N ALA A 199 -18.70 -3.20 19.86
CA ALA A 199 -19.30 -2.52 21.00
C ALA A 199 -18.55 -1.24 21.39
N GLN A 200 -17.23 -1.19 21.13
CA GLN A 200 -16.38 -0.05 21.48
C GLN A 200 -16.43 1.07 20.45
N THR A 201 -16.69 0.77 19.18
CA THR A 201 -16.74 1.79 18.13
C THR A 201 -18.08 2.53 18.07
N SER A 202 -18.02 3.85 17.92
CA SER A 202 -19.17 4.72 17.66
C SER A 202 -19.42 4.98 16.16
N ASP A 203 -18.53 4.51 15.28
CA ASP A 203 -18.67 4.70 13.83
C ASP A 203 -19.69 3.72 13.26
N SER A 204 -20.87 4.23 12.87
CA SER A 204 -21.96 3.41 12.32
C SER A 204 -21.57 2.61 11.06
N LYS A 205 -20.67 3.14 10.22
CA LYS A 205 -20.18 2.45 9.03
C LYS A 205 -19.29 1.27 9.46
N LEU A 206 -18.43 1.48 10.46
CA LEU A 206 -17.62 0.39 11.03
C LEU A 206 -18.49 -0.66 11.72
N GLN A 207 -19.47 -0.27 12.53
CA GLN A 207 -20.44 -1.19 13.16
C GLN A 207 -21.11 -2.07 12.11
N GLY A 208 -21.67 -1.47 11.05
CA GLY A 208 -22.33 -2.23 9.98
C GLY A 208 -21.38 -3.16 9.20
N MET A 209 -20.09 -2.83 9.12
CA MET A 209 -19.08 -3.73 8.54
C MET A 209 -18.73 -4.89 9.46
N LEU A 210 -18.61 -4.64 10.77
CA LEU A 210 -18.34 -5.67 11.78
C LEU A 210 -19.54 -6.59 11.98
N ASP A 211 -20.77 -6.07 11.96
CA ASP A 211 -22.01 -6.85 12.01
C ASP A 211 -22.04 -7.96 10.96
N LYS A 212 -21.72 -7.62 9.70
CA LYS A 212 -21.67 -8.59 8.61
C LYS A 212 -20.59 -9.64 8.84
N ARG A 213 -19.43 -9.25 9.39
CA ARG A 213 -18.33 -10.18 9.69
C ARG A 213 -18.68 -11.12 10.84
N ILE A 214 -19.28 -10.59 11.91
CA ILE A 214 -19.77 -11.33 13.07
C ILE A 214 -20.80 -12.37 12.65
N ALA A 215 -21.81 -11.96 11.88
CA ALA A 215 -22.84 -12.87 11.38
C ALA A 215 -22.24 -14.01 10.52
N ARG A 216 -21.25 -13.70 9.67
CA ARG A 216 -20.53 -14.74 8.91
C ARG A 216 -19.83 -15.74 9.81
N LEU A 217 -19.08 -15.26 10.80
CA LEU A 217 -18.31 -16.10 11.71
C LEU A 217 -19.21 -16.95 12.61
N GLN A 218 -20.33 -16.39 13.08
CA GLN A 218 -21.37 -17.13 13.80
C GLN A 218 -21.93 -18.27 12.95
N GLY A 219 -22.25 -18.02 11.68
CA GLY A 219 -22.69 -19.07 10.77
C GLY A 219 -21.64 -20.18 10.59
N LEU A 220 -20.35 -19.85 10.51
CA LEU A 220 -19.28 -20.86 10.46
C LEU A 220 -19.25 -21.72 11.74
N ILE A 221 -19.34 -21.07 12.91
CA ILE A 221 -19.36 -21.77 14.20
C ILE A 221 -20.59 -22.70 14.28
N THR A 222 -21.77 -22.24 13.84
CA THR A 222 -22.98 -23.07 13.76
C THR A 222 -22.77 -24.31 12.90
N LEU A 223 -22.16 -24.16 11.72
CA LEU A 223 -21.87 -25.28 10.81
C LEU A 223 -20.89 -26.27 11.42
N ARG A 224 -19.81 -25.79 12.04
CA ARG A 224 -18.82 -26.64 12.71
C ARG A 224 -19.43 -27.39 13.89
N ALA A 225 -20.28 -26.74 14.68
CA ALA A 225 -21.00 -27.37 15.78
C ALA A 225 -21.99 -28.44 15.28
N ALA A 226 -22.72 -28.18 14.20
CA ALA A 226 -23.61 -29.17 13.57
C ALA A 226 -22.84 -30.39 13.04
N GLN A 227 -21.69 -30.14 12.40
CA GLN A 227 -20.79 -31.21 11.98
C GLN A 227 -20.33 -32.07 13.17
N GLN A 228 -19.86 -31.45 14.25
CA GLN A 228 -19.41 -32.19 15.44
C GLN A 228 -20.52 -33.05 16.04
N ARG A 229 -21.76 -32.53 16.13
CA ARG A 229 -22.90 -33.31 16.62
C ARG A 229 -23.23 -34.50 15.70
N TYR A 230 -23.23 -34.27 14.38
CA TYR A 230 -23.42 -35.33 13.40
C TYR A 230 -22.38 -36.45 13.56
N GLU A 231 -21.10 -36.09 13.58
CA GLU A 231 -20.01 -37.06 13.67
C GLU A 231 -20.04 -37.83 15.00
N ALA A 232 -20.38 -37.16 16.10
CA ALA A 232 -20.55 -37.80 17.41
C ALA A 232 -21.75 -38.78 17.43
N ARG A 233 -22.85 -38.45 16.74
CA ARG A 233 -24.07 -39.27 16.72
C ARG A 233 -23.95 -40.49 15.81
N PHE A 234 -23.36 -40.33 14.63
CA PHE A 234 -23.30 -41.38 13.61
C PHE A 234 -21.96 -42.14 13.60
N GLY A 235 -20.95 -41.65 14.32
CA GLY A 235 -19.63 -42.29 14.40
C GLY A 235 -18.86 -42.31 13.08
N GLN A 236 -19.25 -41.46 12.12
CA GLN A 236 -18.66 -41.36 10.79
C GLN A 236 -18.38 -39.89 10.45
N PRO A 237 -17.28 -39.61 9.73
CA PRO A 237 -16.96 -38.25 9.30
C PRO A 237 -18.02 -37.73 8.33
N LEU A 238 -18.31 -36.43 8.41
CA LEU A 238 -19.20 -35.79 7.44
C LEU A 238 -18.52 -35.78 6.06
N THR A 239 -19.21 -36.29 5.04
CA THR A 239 -18.71 -36.29 3.64
C THR A 239 -19.53 -35.39 2.72
N ASN A 240 -20.82 -35.23 3.02
CA ASN A 240 -21.73 -34.37 2.28
C ASN A 240 -22.45 -33.42 3.26
N PRO A 241 -22.28 -32.09 3.14
CA PRO A 241 -22.97 -31.10 3.95
C PRO A 241 -24.49 -31.28 4.04
N GLN A 242 -25.14 -31.78 2.98
CA GLN A 242 -26.59 -31.98 2.96
C GLN A 242 -27.06 -32.96 4.04
N ALA A 243 -26.20 -33.90 4.46
CA ALA A 243 -26.51 -34.85 5.52
C ALA A 243 -26.82 -34.17 6.86
N LEU A 244 -26.34 -32.94 7.09
CA LEU A 244 -26.67 -32.17 8.31
C LEU A 244 -28.15 -31.76 8.35
N ILE A 245 -28.73 -31.44 7.20
CA ILE A 245 -30.16 -31.12 7.09
C ILE A 245 -30.98 -32.40 7.18
N ASP A 246 -30.59 -33.43 6.43
CA ASP A 246 -31.34 -34.68 6.33
C ASP A 246 -31.39 -35.42 7.69
N SER A 247 -30.35 -35.28 8.51
CA SER A 247 -30.29 -35.85 9.88
C SER A 247 -30.94 -34.97 10.96
N GLY A 248 -31.32 -33.74 10.62
CA GLY A 248 -31.89 -32.76 11.56
C GLY A 248 -30.86 -32.06 12.46
N GLU A 249 -29.56 -32.22 12.22
CA GLU A 249 -28.50 -31.53 12.98
C GLU A 249 -28.39 -30.04 12.63
N LEU A 250 -28.98 -29.64 11.50
CA LEU A 250 -29.09 -28.28 11.00
C LEU A 250 -30.44 -28.06 10.31
N GLU A 251 -31.17 -27.00 10.64
CA GLU A 251 -32.46 -26.70 9.99
C GLU A 251 -32.27 -26.18 8.55
N ALA A 252 -31.32 -25.27 8.37
CA ALA A 252 -30.94 -24.69 7.09
C ALA A 252 -29.51 -24.15 7.14
N PHE A 253 -28.86 -24.03 6.00
CA PHE A 253 -27.54 -23.40 5.92
C PHE A 253 -27.63 -21.91 6.32
N PRO A 254 -26.72 -21.41 7.17
CA PRO A 254 -26.68 -20.00 7.56
C PRO A 254 -26.52 -19.09 6.34
N ASN A 255 -27.24 -17.97 6.35
CA ASN A 255 -27.11 -16.95 5.30
C ASN A 255 -25.84 -16.12 5.51
N ASP A 256 -25.07 -15.93 4.43
CA ASP A 256 -23.92 -15.03 4.43
C ASP A 256 -24.34 -13.62 3.95
N PRO A 257 -24.35 -12.58 4.83
CA PRO A 257 -24.73 -11.23 4.43
C PRO A 257 -23.78 -10.57 3.42
N LEU A 258 -22.57 -11.09 3.23
CA LEU A 258 -21.63 -10.67 2.19
C LEU A 258 -21.77 -11.47 0.88
N ARG A 259 -22.61 -12.51 0.86
CA ARG A 259 -22.85 -13.39 -0.30
C ARG A 259 -21.58 -14.04 -0.87
N ILE A 260 -20.55 -14.23 -0.04
CA ILE A 260 -19.32 -14.92 -0.43
C ILE A 260 -19.54 -16.43 -0.28
N GLY A 261 -20.12 -16.83 0.85
CA GLY A 261 -20.52 -18.19 1.18
C GLY A 261 -19.61 -18.89 2.19
N TYR A 262 -19.96 -20.14 2.45
CA TYR A 262 -19.20 -21.12 3.21
C TYR A 262 -18.75 -22.23 2.27
N GLU A 263 -17.61 -22.84 2.56
CA GLU A 263 -17.12 -23.99 1.81
C GLU A 263 -16.96 -25.19 2.74
N PHE A 264 -17.18 -26.38 2.19
CA PHE A 264 -16.87 -27.64 2.83
C PHE A 264 -15.73 -28.30 2.05
N ALA A 265 -14.53 -28.26 2.62
CA ALA A 265 -13.31 -28.76 2.00
C ALA A 265 -12.49 -29.53 3.04
N ASP A 266 -11.85 -30.61 2.60
CA ASP A 266 -11.07 -31.52 3.47
C ASP A 266 -11.84 -31.99 4.70
N GLY A 267 -13.14 -32.26 4.54
CA GLY A 267 -14.01 -32.72 5.61
C GLY A 267 -14.29 -31.66 6.68
N ARG A 268 -14.11 -30.36 6.41
CA ARG A 268 -14.38 -29.29 7.38
C ARG A 268 -15.04 -28.08 6.72
N PHE A 269 -15.91 -27.41 7.46
CA PHE A 269 -16.40 -26.09 7.07
C PHE A 269 -15.36 -25.00 7.26
N ARG A 270 -15.24 -24.12 6.26
CA ARG A 270 -14.40 -22.91 6.29
C ARG A 270 -15.18 -21.74 5.69
N LEU A 271 -14.78 -20.52 6.01
CA LEU A 271 -15.28 -19.35 5.30
C LEU A 271 -14.74 -19.42 3.87
N LYS A 272 -15.63 -19.29 2.88
CA LYS A 272 -15.17 -19.19 1.50
C LYS A 272 -14.38 -17.89 1.34
N GLU A 273 -13.20 -18.00 0.74
CA GLU A 273 -12.34 -16.88 0.42
C GLU A 273 -12.62 -16.38 -1.00
N LEU A 274 -12.49 -15.08 -1.21
CA LEU A 274 -12.54 -14.50 -2.55
C LEU A 274 -11.18 -14.78 -3.21
N LYS A 275 -11.17 -15.61 -4.25
CA LYS A 275 -9.98 -15.79 -5.07
C LYS A 275 -9.75 -14.52 -5.88
N ILE A 276 -8.72 -13.76 -5.50
CA ILE A 276 -8.25 -12.61 -6.26
C ILE A 276 -6.98 -13.05 -6.97
N ALA A 277 -7.03 -13.09 -8.30
CA ALA A 277 -5.89 -13.51 -9.12
C ALA A 277 -4.64 -12.68 -8.75
N GLY A 278 -3.54 -13.36 -8.41
CA GLY A 278 -2.27 -12.72 -8.02
C GLY A 278 -2.11 -12.42 -6.52
N LEU A 279 -3.11 -12.67 -5.67
CA LEU A 279 -3.02 -12.55 -4.20
C LEU A 279 -3.35 -13.88 -3.47
N GLU A 280 -3.32 -14.99 -4.20
CA GLU A 280 -3.55 -16.31 -3.62
C GLU A 280 -2.36 -16.66 -2.71
N ARG A 281 -2.65 -17.00 -1.45
CA ARG A 281 -1.64 -17.58 -0.55
C ARG A 281 -1.27 -18.97 -1.09
N PRO A 282 0.03 -19.33 -1.15
CA PRO A 282 0.45 -20.67 -1.54
C PRO A 282 -0.10 -21.74 -0.59
#